data_AF-A0A9C8ZLI2-F1
#
_entry.id   AF-A0A9C8ZLI2-F1
#
_cell.length_a   1.000
_cell.length_b   1.000
_cell.length_c   1.000
_cell.angle_alpha   90.00
_cell.angle_beta   90.00
_cell.angle_gamma   90.00
#
_symmetry.space_group_name_H-M   'P 1'
#
loop_
_entity.id
_entity.type
_entity.pdbx_description
1 polymer ?
#
loop_
_entity_poly.entity_id
_entity_poly.type
_entity_poly.pdbx_seq_one_letter_code
_entity_poly.pdbx_strand_id
1 'polypeptide(L)'
;MSITISQIPHFPILIITVPEGVDPETFGEALCSLQGVTDHLTGPVYRIFDFSEMVADFSDLVQIMDVTTRPGENGRCEEGPFRDPRFHNIIVSKQELFQVGAAAYGRAHRLDVPFFGTLEEAIAYAREQISLREPIRKPVL
;
A
#
# COMPACT_ATOMS: atom_id res chain seq x y z
N MET A 1 -13.68 11.39 8.36
CA MET A 1 -13.05 11.74 7.07
C MET A 1 -12.94 10.46 6.24
N SER A 2 -12.92 10.52 4.92
CA SER A 2 -12.85 9.32 4.07
C SER A 2 -11.43 9.01 3.65
N ILE A 3 -11.06 7.73 3.60
CA ILE A 3 -9.84 7.28 2.90
C ILE A 3 -9.92 7.74 1.45
N THR A 4 -8.83 8.29 0.93
CA THR A 4 -8.76 8.68 -0.49
C THR A 4 -7.80 7.77 -1.22
N ILE A 5 -8.15 7.45 -2.47
CA ILE A 5 -7.32 6.67 -3.37
C ILE A 5 -7.09 7.55 -4.60
N SER A 6 -5.83 7.84 -4.90
CA SER A 6 -5.44 8.60 -6.08
C SER A 6 -4.36 7.87 -6.85
N GLN A 7 -4.32 8.07 -8.17
CA GLN A 7 -3.27 7.55 -9.03
C GLN A 7 -2.39 8.71 -9.51
N ILE A 8 -1.07 8.52 -9.48
CA ILE A 8 -0.17 9.48 -10.11
C ILE A 8 -0.28 9.34 -11.64
N PRO A 9 -0.59 10.43 -12.38
CA PRO A 9 -0.72 10.35 -13.83
C PRO A 9 0.52 9.74 -14.49
N HIS A 10 0.29 8.82 -15.44
CA HIS A 10 1.32 8.13 -16.22
C HIS A 10 2.26 7.19 -15.46
N PHE A 11 2.11 7.05 -14.13
CA PHE A 11 2.87 6.08 -13.35
C PHE A 11 1.94 5.01 -12.77
N PRO A 12 2.39 3.75 -12.65
CA PRO A 12 1.66 2.70 -11.95
C PRO A 12 1.81 2.88 -10.42
N ILE A 13 1.51 4.07 -9.91
CA ILE A 13 1.60 4.42 -8.49
C ILE A 13 0.21 4.82 -8.00
N LEU A 14 -0.26 4.11 -6.98
CA LEU A 14 -1.48 4.42 -6.24
C LEU A 14 -1.10 4.97 -4.87
N ILE A 15 -1.73 6.07 -4.47
CA ILE A 15 -1.60 6.67 -3.15
C ILE A 15 -2.92 6.47 -2.43
N ILE A 16 -2.86 5.78 -1.28
CA ILE A 16 -3.97 5.54 -0.38
C ILE A 16 -3.72 6.39 0.87
N THR A 17 -4.39 7.52 0.99
CA THR A 17 -4.25 8.41 2.15
C THR A 17 -5.29 8.06 3.20
N VAL A 18 -4.81 7.74 4.39
CA VAL A 18 -5.61 7.34 5.55
C VAL A 18 -5.64 8.49 6.54
N PRO A 19 -6.76 9.24 6.63
CA PRO A 19 -6.86 10.36 7.56
C PRO A 19 -6.95 9.88 9.02
N GLU A 20 -6.78 10.83 9.95
CA GLU A 20 -6.99 10.57 11.38
C GLU A 20 -8.41 10.04 11.68
N GLY A 21 -8.50 9.14 12.66
CA GLY A 21 -9.77 8.61 13.16
C GLY A 21 -10.46 7.57 12.27
N VAL A 22 -9.77 7.08 11.23
CA VAL A 22 -10.21 5.91 10.47
C VAL A 22 -10.02 4.66 11.32
N ASP A 23 -11.11 3.94 11.56
CA ASP A 23 -11.04 2.65 12.23
C ASP A 23 -10.54 1.54 11.27
N PRO A 24 -9.97 0.45 11.81
CA PRO A 24 -9.46 -0.65 10.99
C PRO A 24 -10.50 -1.35 10.11
N GLU A 25 -11.79 -1.34 10.48
CA GLU A 25 -12.84 -1.93 9.66
C GLU A 25 -13.09 -1.09 8.41
N THR A 26 -13.23 0.23 8.57
CA THR A 26 -13.33 1.19 7.48
C THR A 26 -12.11 1.09 6.55
N PHE A 27 -10.91 0.89 7.10
CA PHE A 27 -9.72 0.64 6.31
C PHE A 27 -9.83 -0.65 5.47
N GLY A 28 -10.30 -1.74 6.06
CA GLY A 28 -10.55 -3.00 5.34
C GLY A 28 -11.56 -2.86 4.20
N GLU A 29 -12.65 -2.13 4.40
CA GLU A 29 -13.66 -1.89 3.37
C GLU A 29 -13.13 -1.05 2.21
N ALA A 30 -12.33 -0.02 2.51
CA ALA A 30 -11.68 0.78 1.47
C ALA A 30 -10.67 -0.04 0.66
N LEU A 31 -9.92 -0.92 1.32
CA LEU A 31 -9.01 -1.85 0.65
C LEU A 31 -9.74 -2.81 -0.29
N CYS A 32 -10.93 -3.24 0.08
CA CYS A 32 -11.76 -4.08 -0.78
C CYS A 32 -12.28 -3.34 -2.01
N SER A 33 -12.57 -2.05 -1.85
CA SER A 33 -12.93 -1.18 -2.97
C SER A 33 -11.78 -0.96 -3.96
N LEU A 34 -10.52 -1.19 -3.57
CA LEU A 34 -9.37 -1.08 -4.49
C LEU A 34 -9.38 -2.13 -5.60
N GLN A 35 -9.97 -3.30 -5.39
CA GLN A 35 -9.92 -4.40 -6.36
C GLN A 35 -10.42 -3.93 -7.74
N GLY A 36 -11.61 -3.31 -7.79
CA GLY A 36 -12.18 -2.75 -9.03
C GLY A 36 -11.38 -1.59 -9.63
N VAL A 37 -10.64 -0.83 -8.82
CA VAL A 37 -9.74 0.22 -9.32
C VAL A 37 -8.50 -0.38 -9.98
N THR A 38 -8.08 -1.56 -9.55
CA THR A 38 -6.81 -2.16 -10.01
C THR A 38 -6.95 -3.15 -11.16
N ASP A 39 -8.16 -3.60 -11.48
CA ASP A 39 -8.40 -4.63 -12.51
C ASP A 39 -7.86 -4.27 -13.90
N HIS A 40 -7.79 -2.98 -14.23
CA HIS A 40 -7.30 -2.49 -15.52
C HIS A 40 -5.80 -2.17 -15.54
N LEU A 41 -5.12 -2.24 -14.39
CA LEU A 41 -3.69 -1.99 -14.31
C LEU A 41 -2.92 -3.23 -14.77
N THR A 42 -1.87 -3.04 -15.57
CA THR A 42 -0.99 -4.12 -16.03
C THR A 42 0.44 -3.85 -15.60
N GLY A 43 1.21 -4.92 -15.33
CA GLY A 43 2.58 -4.81 -14.84
C GLY A 43 2.68 -4.52 -13.34
N PRO A 44 3.87 -4.12 -12.85
CA PRO A 44 4.10 -3.83 -11.44
C PRO A 44 3.38 -2.53 -11.02
N VAL A 45 2.69 -2.56 -9.88
CA VAL A 45 1.96 -1.42 -9.31
C VAL A 45 2.49 -1.13 -7.91
N TYR A 46 2.85 0.13 -7.66
CA TYR A 46 3.33 0.59 -6.36
C TYR A 46 2.18 1.21 -5.58
N ARG A 47 1.86 0.67 -4.41
CA ARG A 47 0.82 1.19 -3.51
C ARG A 47 1.48 1.85 -2.32
N ILE A 48 1.27 3.15 -2.20
CA ILE A 48 1.76 3.95 -1.08
C ILE A 48 0.59 4.12 -0.11
N PHE A 49 0.70 3.54 1.07
CA PHE A 49 -0.22 3.78 2.18
C PHE A 49 0.31 4.93 3.02
N ASP A 50 -0.35 6.08 2.92
CA ASP A 50 -0.01 7.29 3.65
C ASP A 50 -0.80 7.38 4.95
N PHE A 51 -0.13 7.01 6.04
CA PHE A 51 -0.60 7.09 7.42
C PHE A 51 0.01 8.30 8.15
N SER A 52 0.46 9.33 7.44
CA SER A 52 1.08 10.51 8.05
C SER A 52 0.15 11.26 8.99
N GLU A 53 -1.15 11.20 8.74
CA GLU A 53 -2.20 11.84 9.54
C GLU A 53 -2.84 10.90 10.56
N MET A 54 -2.67 9.57 10.42
CA MET A 54 -3.32 8.60 11.29
C MET A 54 -2.53 8.46 12.59
N VAL A 55 -3.09 8.86 13.73
CA VAL A 55 -2.59 8.47 15.05
C VAL A 55 -3.15 7.12 15.41
N ALA A 56 -2.29 6.11 15.58
CA ALA A 56 -2.69 4.74 15.86
C ALA A 56 -2.00 4.23 17.12
N ASP A 57 -2.73 3.46 17.93
CA ASP A 57 -2.13 2.71 19.03
C ASP A 57 -1.76 1.28 18.59
N PHE A 58 -1.20 0.51 19.53
CA PHE A 58 -0.80 -0.87 19.25
C PHE A 58 -1.98 -1.78 18.89
N SER A 59 -3.15 -1.56 19.48
CA SER A 59 -4.37 -2.31 19.18
C SER A 59 -4.84 -2.03 17.75
N ASP A 60 -4.82 -0.77 17.33
CA ASP A 60 -5.15 -0.37 15.96
C ASP A 60 -4.22 -1.06 14.96
N LEU A 61 -2.90 -1.08 15.23
CA LEU A 61 -1.94 -1.76 14.37
C LEU A 61 -2.23 -3.26 14.25
N VAL A 62 -2.52 -3.94 15.36
CA VAL A 62 -2.86 -5.37 15.36
C VAL A 62 -4.10 -5.62 14.51
N GLN A 63 -5.12 -4.77 14.61
CA GLN A 63 -6.35 -4.89 13.82
C GLN A 63 -6.09 -4.63 12.33
N ILE A 64 -5.31 -3.61 11.98
CA ILE A 64 -4.89 -3.36 10.59
C ILE A 64 -4.13 -4.56 10.01
N MET A 65 -3.24 -5.18 10.80
CA MET A 65 -2.54 -6.40 10.38
C MET A 65 -3.50 -7.59 10.19
N ASP A 66 -4.48 -7.77 11.07
CA ASP A 66 -5.48 -8.85 10.92
C ASP A 66 -6.28 -8.68 9.62
N VAL A 67 -6.76 -7.46 9.36
CA VAL A 67 -7.51 -7.10 8.14
C VAL A 67 -6.68 -7.33 6.86
N THR A 68 -5.38 -7.03 6.89
CA THR A 68 -4.50 -7.15 5.72
C THR A 68 -3.95 -8.56 5.48
N THR A 69 -3.85 -9.39 6.52
CA THR A 69 -3.28 -10.75 6.45
C THR A 69 -4.33 -11.85 6.25
N ARG A 70 -5.59 -11.61 6.64
CA ARG A 70 -6.71 -12.56 6.50
C ARG A 70 -7.82 -12.07 5.55
N PRO A 71 -7.51 -11.76 4.28
CA PRO A 71 -8.57 -11.47 3.32
C PRO A 71 -9.45 -12.71 3.11
N GLY A 72 -10.75 -12.56 3.37
CA GLY A 72 -11.78 -13.55 3.02
C GLY A 72 -12.29 -14.42 4.17
N GLU A 73 -11.54 -14.62 5.25
CA GLU A 73 -12.00 -15.45 6.39
C GLU A 73 -13.17 -14.82 7.17
N ASN A 74 -13.32 -13.50 7.04
CA ASN A 74 -14.38 -12.72 7.69
C ASN A 74 -15.45 -12.27 6.68
N GLY A 75 -15.47 -12.83 5.46
CA GLY A 75 -16.37 -12.43 4.36
C GLY A 75 -16.02 -11.10 3.70
N ARG A 76 -14.86 -10.51 3.99
CA ARG A 76 -14.56 -9.12 3.60
C ARG A 76 -13.85 -8.96 2.25
N CYS A 77 -13.06 -9.92 1.75
CA CYS A 77 -12.51 -9.90 0.38
C CYS A 77 -11.92 -11.27 0.02
N GLU A 78 -12.55 -12.05 -0.87
CA GLU A 78 -12.13 -13.43 -1.17
C GLU A 78 -10.76 -13.52 -1.90
N GLU A 79 -10.41 -12.47 -2.67
CA GLU A 79 -9.13 -12.34 -3.36
C GLU A 79 -8.50 -10.98 -3.03
N GLY A 80 -8.17 -10.77 -1.75
CA GLY A 80 -7.66 -9.48 -1.29
C GLY A 80 -6.43 -9.02 -2.11
N PRO A 81 -6.33 -7.71 -2.40
CA PRO A 81 -5.32 -7.16 -3.32
C PRO A 81 -3.88 -7.28 -2.76
N PHE A 82 -3.70 -7.83 -1.56
CA PHE A 82 -2.40 -8.12 -0.94
C PHE A 82 -1.76 -9.43 -1.42
N ARG A 83 -2.51 -10.30 -2.11
CA ARG A 83 -1.98 -11.56 -2.65
C ARG A 83 -1.50 -11.46 -4.09
N ASP A 84 -1.85 -10.39 -4.78
CA ASP A 84 -1.45 -10.19 -6.17
C ASP A 84 0.03 -9.76 -6.24
N PRO A 85 0.89 -10.56 -6.89
CA PRO A 85 2.34 -10.33 -6.92
C PRO A 85 2.74 -9.09 -7.73
N ARG A 86 1.81 -8.47 -8.47
CA ARG A 86 2.03 -7.21 -9.17
C ARG A 86 2.21 -6.04 -8.19
N PHE A 87 1.66 -6.13 -6.98
CA PHE A 87 1.67 -5.02 -6.06
C PHE A 87 2.92 -4.97 -5.17
N HIS A 88 3.48 -3.78 -5.07
CA HIS A 88 4.57 -3.44 -4.18
C HIS A 88 4.06 -2.41 -3.16
N ASN A 89 3.98 -2.83 -1.90
CA ASN A 89 3.42 -1.99 -0.83
C ASN A 89 4.52 -1.14 -0.21
N ILE A 90 4.24 0.14 -0.04
CA ILE A 90 5.11 1.13 0.58
C ILE A 90 4.29 1.80 1.69
N ILE A 91 4.90 2.00 2.86
CA ILE A 91 4.27 2.64 4.00
C ILE A 91 4.90 4.01 4.23
N VAL A 92 4.07 5.02 4.46
CA VAL A 92 4.50 6.37 4.87
C VAL A 92 3.91 6.68 6.24
N SER A 93 4.77 6.95 7.21
CA SER A 93 4.37 7.45 8.53
C SER A 93 5.57 8.02 9.27
N LYS A 94 5.31 8.91 10.23
CA LYS A 94 6.32 9.38 11.20
C LYS A 94 6.33 8.58 12.49
N GLN A 95 5.37 7.67 12.67
CA GLN A 95 5.22 6.87 13.87
C GLN A 95 5.99 5.55 13.75
N GLU A 96 6.93 5.32 14.67
CA GLU A 96 7.75 4.10 14.74
C GLU A 96 6.91 2.81 14.79
N LEU A 97 5.69 2.90 15.34
CA LEU A 97 4.77 1.78 15.41
C LEU A 97 4.40 1.23 14.02
N PHE A 98 4.17 2.11 13.04
CA PHE A 98 3.90 1.68 11.66
C PHE A 98 5.14 1.06 10.99
N GLN A 99 6.35 1.43 11.40
CA GLN A 99 7.57 0.79 10.93
C GLN A 99 7.66 -0.67 11.41
N VAL A 100 7.30 -0.93 12.67
CA VAL A 100 7.19 -2.29 13.21
C VAL A 100 6.12 -3.08 12.47
N GLY A 101 4.97 -2.45 12.22
CA GLY A 101 3.87 -3.03 11.43
C GLY A 101 4.30 -3.43 10.03
N ALA A 102 4.98 -2.52 9.31
CA ALA A 102 5.50 -2.76 7.97
C ALA A 102 6.46 -3.97 7.93
N ALA A 103 7.38 -4.05 8.91
CA ALA A 103 8.32 -5.17 9.01
C ALA A 103 7.61 -6.50 9.34
N ALA A 104 6.62 -6.49 10.24
CA ALA A 104 5.82 -7.66 10.58
C ALA A 104 5.00 -8.16 9.37
N TYR A 105 4.33 -7.24 8.68
CA TYR A 105 3.57 -7.51 7.46
C TYR A 105 4.48 -8.08 6.36
N GLY A 106 5.63 -7.45 6.10
CA GLY A 106 6.62 -7.94 5.13
C GLY A 106 7.10 -9.36 5.45
N ARG A 107 7.40 -9.65 6.73
CA ARG A 107 7.78 -11.02 7.16
C ARG A 107 6.65 -12.03 6.96
N ALA A 108 5.40 -11.68 7.28
CA ALA A 108 4.25 -12.56 7.14
C ALA A 108 4.02 -12.97 5.67
N HIS A 109 4.25 -12.06 4.73
CA HIS A 109 4.03 -12.29 3.30
C HIS A 109 5.31 -12.58 2.50
N ARG A 110 6.49 -12.59 3.15
CA ARG A 110 7.81 -12.70 2.50
C ARG A 110 8.03 -11.63 1.43
N LEU A 111 7.59 -10.41 1.72
CA LEU A 111 7.73 -9.23 0.86
C LEU A 111 8.62 -8.21 1.54
N ASP A 112 9.34 -7.43 0.73
CA ASP A 112 9.95 -6.18 1.20
C ASP A 112 8.89 -5.09 1.22
N VAL A 113 8.83 -4.33 2.32
CA VAL A 113 7.81 -3.30 2.55
C VAL A 113 8.53 -2.03 2.99
N PRO A 114 8.96 -1.21 2.02
CA PRO A 114 9.67 0.03 2.29
C PRO A 114 8.86 0.97 3.17
N PHE A 115 9.54 1.62 4.11
CA PHE A 115 8.97 2.57 5.06
C PHE A 115 9.66 3.92 4.92
N PHE A 116 8.88 4.99 4.79
CA PHE A 116 9.38 6.35 4.63
C PHE A 116 8.69 7.32 5.61
N GLY A 117 9.40 8.39 5.97
CA GLY A 117 8.86 9.43 6.86
C GLY A 117 7.97 10.43 6.13
N THR A 118 8.04 10.47 4.81
CA THR A 118 7.31 11.42 3.95
C THR A 118 6.78 10.77 2.68
N LEU A 119 5.70 11.35 2.13
CA LEU A 119 5.09 10.89 0.89
C LEU A 119 6.02 11.14 -0.30
N GLU A 120 6.76 12.24 -0.29
CA GLU A 120 7.72 12.61 -1.33
C GLU A 120 8.83 11.57 -1.49
N GLU A 121 9.40 11.09 -0.38
CA GLU A 121 10.41 10.02 -0.38
C GLU A 121 9.86 8.71 -0.95
N ALA A 122 8.65 8.32 -0.55
CA ALA A 122 8.00 7.12 -1.05
C ALA A 122 7.73 7.19 -2.57
N ILE A 123 7.28 8.36 -3.06
CA ILE A 123 7.06 8.58 -4.49
C ILE A 123 8.38 8.54 -5.26
N ALA A 124 9.44 9.16 -4.73
CA ALA A 124 10.77 9.15 -5.34
C ALA A 124 11.30 7.70 -5.46
N TYR A 125 11.19 6.93 -4.38
CA TYR A 125 11.54 5.50 -4.38
C TYR A 125 10.74 4.72 -5.41
N ALA A 126 9.41 4.87 -5.44
CA ALA A 126 8.56 4.15 -6.38
C ALA A 126 8.95 4.45 -7.84
N ARG A 127 9.22 5.72 -8.17
CA ARG A 127 9.70 6.13 -9.51
C ARG A 127 11.03 5.51 -9.87
N GLU A 128 11.99 5.50 -8.95
CA GLU A 128 13.28 4.85 -9.17
C GLU A 128 13.10 3.35 -9.47
N GLN A 129 12.29 2.65 -8.67
CA GLN A 129 12.02 1.23 -8.87
C GLN A 129 11.32 0.93 -10.19
N ILE A 130 10.46 1.82 -10.67
CA ILE A 130 9.85 1.73 -12.01
C ILE A 130 10.93 1.86 -13.08
N SER A 131 11.78 2.89 -13.01
CA SER A 131 12.86 3.11 -13.98
C SER A 131 13.87 1.97 -14.06
N LEU A 132 14.14 1.28 -12.95
CA LEU A 132 15.02 0.11 -12.92
C LEU A 132 14.41 -1.14 -13.57
N ARG A 133 13.09 -1.22 -13.65
CA ARG A 133 12.35 -2.40 -14.17
C ARG A 133 11.90 -2.25 -15.62
N GLU A 134 11.82 -1.02 -16.12
CA GLU A 134 11.61 -0.82 -17.55
C GLU A 134 12.86 -1.29 -18.32
N PRO A 135 12.72 -2.17 -19.33
CA PRO A 135 13.85 -2.49 -20.18
C PRO A 135 14.30 -1.21 -20.85
N ILE A 136 15.60 -0.89 -20.75
CA ILE A 136 16.24 0.19 -21.51
C ILE A 136 15.90 -0.07 -22.98
N ARG A 137 14.90 0.63 -23.52
CA ARG A 137 14.64 0.65 -24.96
C ARG A 137 15.86 1.33 -25.56
N LYS A 138 16.83 0.53 -26.02
CA LYS A 138 17.93 1.06 -26.82
C LYS A 138 17.28 1.88 -27.95
N PRO A 139 17.73 3.12 -28.20
CA PRO A 139 17.25 3.87 -29.34
C PRO A 139 17.49 3.02 -30.57
N VAL A 140 16.42 2.76 -31.32
CA VAL A 140 16.54 2.22 -32.67
C VAL A 140 17.20 3.35 -33.46
N LEU A 141 18.50 3.19 -33.72
CA LEU A 141 19.26 4.04 -34.63
C LEU A 141 18.77 3.86 -36.06
#